data_AF-W2PBJ9-F1
#
_entry.id   AF-W2PBJ9-F1
#
_cell.length_a   1.000
_cell.length_b   1.000
_cell.length_c   1.000
_cell.angle_alpha   90.00
_cell.angle_beta   90.00
_cell.angle_gamma   90.00
#
_symmetry.space_group_name_H-M   'P 1'
#
loop_
_entity.id
_entity.type
_entity.pdbx_description
1 polymer ?
#
loop_
_entity_poly.entity_id
_entity_poly.type
_entity_poly.pdbx_seq_one_letter_code
_entity_poly.pdbx_strand_id
1 'polypeptide(L)' 'MNLQIIIATLFATVVTCGTATVDHGKIEPFPQPEPVTISENAAIKFKPQLPLMA' A
#
# COMPACT_ATOMS: atom_id res chain seq x y z
N MET A 1 24.61 28.52 -17.66
CA MET A 1 23.86 27.68 -16.70
C MET A 1 24.83 27.21 -15.63
N ASN A 2 24.50 27.39 -14.35
CA ASN A 2 25.37 27.00 -13.25
C ASN A 2 25.21 25.48 -13.00
N LEU A 3 26.31 24.72 -13.10
CA LEU A 3 26.34 23.27 -12.92
C LEU A 3 25.77 22.83 -11.55
N GLN A 4 26.00 23.63 -10.50
CA GLN A 4 25.47 23.36 -9.16
C GLN A 4 23.94 23.39 -9.15
N ILE A 5 23.34 24.31 -9.92
CA ILE A 5 21.88 24.45 -10.03
C ILE A 5 21.27 23.25 -10.75
N ILE A 6 21.93 22.75 -11.81
CA ILE A 6 21.48 21.57 -12.54
C ILE A 6 21.50 20.33 -11.63
N ILE A 7 22.60 20.12 -10.90
CA ILE A 7 22.74 18.98 -9.98
C ILE A 7 21.71 19.07 -8.85
N ALA A 8 21.54 20.24 -8.24
CA ALA A 8 20.56 20.43 -7.16
C ALA A 8 19.12 20.18 -7.65
N THR A 9 18.79 20.63 -8.86
CA THR A 9 17.46 20.44 -9.45
C THR A 9 17.21 18.96 -9.75
N LEU A 10 18.17 18.27 -10.39
CA LEU A 10 18.07 16.84 -10.67
C LEU A 10 17.92 16.03 -9.38
N PHE A 11 18.74 16.31 -8.37
CA PHE A 11 18.67 15.62 -7.09
C PHE A 11 17.31 15.83 -6.40
N ALA A 12 16.82 17.07 -6.34
CA ALA A 12 15.51 17.37 -5.76
C ALA A 12 14.38 16.62 -6.48
N THR A 13 14.40 16.57 -7.82
CA THR A 13 13.38 15.83 -8.59
C THR A 13 13.42 14.32 -8.30
N VAL A 14 14.60 13.72 -8.17
CA VAL A 14 14.75 12.29 -7.83
C VAL A 14 14.23 11.99 -6.42
N VAL A 15 14.55 12.85 -5.45
CA VAL A 15 14.10 12.68 -4.04
C VAL A 15 12.56 12.73 -3.96
N THR A 16 11.90 13.60 -4.72
CA THR A 16 10.43 13.71 -4.70
C THR A 16 9.69 12.51 -5.30
N CYS A 17 10.36 11.69 -6.11
CA CYS A 17 9.75 10.51 -6.74
C CYS A 17 9.73 9.28 -5.80
N GLY A 18 10.53 9.27 -4.74
CA GLY A 18 10.83 8.08 -3.95
C GLY A 18 9.95 7.82 -2.71
N THR A 19 8.90 8.60 -2.47
CA THR A 19 8.27 8.66 -1.13
C THR A 19 6.93 7.92 -0.98
N ALA A 20 6.57 7.02 -1.90
CA ALA A 20 5.29 6.29 -1.85
C ALA A 20 5.43 4.85 -1.33
N THR A 21 6.21 4.63 -0.27
CA THR A 21 6.32 3.31 0.38
C THR A 21 6.04 3.41 1.87
N VAL A 22 5.44 2.36 2.42
CA VAL A 22 5.13 2.21 3.84
C VAL A 22 5.75 0.91 4.32
N ASP A 23 6.35 0.93 5.51
CA ASP A 23 6.89 -0.28 6.15
C ASP A 23 5.78 -1.33 6.32
N HIS A 24 6.08 -2.60 6.04
CA HIS A 24 5.09 -3.69 6.08
C HIS A 24 4.41 -3.81 7.45
N GLY A 25 5.13 -3.57 8.55
CA GLY A 25 4.58 -3.60 9.90
C GLY A 25 3.81 -2.35 10.31
N LYS A 26 3.84 -1.30 9.48
CA LYS A 26 3.09 -0.04 9.69
C LYS A 26 1.80 0.02 8.89
N ILE A 27 1.48 -1.02 8.12
CA ILE A 27 0.21 -1.13 7.40
C ILE A 27 -0.86 -1.65 8.37
N GLU A 28 -1.91 -0.87 8.57
CA GLU A 28 -3.08 -1.29 9.34
C GLU A 28 -4.04 -2.14 8.48
N PRO A 29 -4.66 -3.20 9.04
CA PRO A 29 -5.68 -3.95 8.33
C PRO A 29 -6.89 -3.07 8.00
N PHE A 30 -7.44 -3.23 6.80
CA PHE A 30 -8.72 -2.61 6.48
C PHE A 30 -9.85 -3.33 7.24
N PRO A 31 -10.75 -2.59 7.91
CA PRO A 31 -11.93 -3.20 8.53
C PRO A 31 -12.77 -3.86 7.43
N GLN A 32 -13.30 -5.04 7.71
CA GLN A 32 -14.17 -5.73 6.76
C GLN A 32 -15.48 -4.92 6.61
N PRO A 33 -15.84 -4.46 5.40
CA PRO A 33 -17.02 -3.63 5.19
C PRO A 33 -18.32 -4.44 5.36
N GLU A 34 -19.44 -3.73 5.54
CA GLU A 34 -20.77 -4.35 5.45
C GLU A 34 -21.05 -4.77 4.00
N PRO A 35 -21.48 -6.03 3.76
CA PRO A 35 -21.76 -6.49 2.41
C PRO A 35 -23.02 -5.83 1.85
N VAL A 36 -22.93 -5.29 0.64
CA VAL A 36 -24.06 -4.65 -0.05
C VAL A 36 -24.68 -5.60 -1.09
N THR A 37 -23.88 -6.49 -1.63
CA THR A 37 -24.24 -7.44 -2.68
C THR A 37 -24.31 -8.87 -2.17
N ILE A 38 -25.05 -9.72 -2.89
CA ILE A 38 -25.14 -11.16 -2.61
C ILE A 38 -23.75 -11.81 -2.71
N SER A 39 -22.92 -11.38 -3.65
CA SER A 39 -21.54 -11.86 -3.82
C SER A 39 -20.65 -11.53 -2.63
N GLU A 40 -20.75 -10.32 -2.07
CA GLU A 40 -19.96 -9.94 -0.89
C GLU A 40 -20.42 -10.73 0.34
N ASN A 41 -21.73 -10.90 0.54
CA ASN A 41 -22.27 -11.72 1.61
C ASN A 41 -21.80 -13.18 1.49
N ALA A 42 -21.80 -13.74 0.27
CA ALA A 42 -21.26 -15.07 0.01
C ALA A 42 -19.75 -15.15 0.32
N ALA A 43 -18.96 -14.16 -0.08
CA ALA A 43 -17.53 -14.12 0.19
C ALA A 43 -17.21 -14.09 1.69
N ILE A 44 -18.03 -13.39 2.49
CA ILE A 44 -17.92 -13.40 3.95
C ILE A 44 -18.32 -14.77 4.52
N LYS A 45 -19.46 -15.31 4.07
CA LYS A 45 -19.99 -16.60 4.54
C LYS A 45 -19.05 -17.78 4.28
N PHE A 46 -18.32 -17.73 3.17
CA PHE A 46 -17.42 -18.81 2.73
C PHE A 46 -15.92 -18.44 2.87
N LYS A 47 -15.57 -17.51 3.77
CA LYS A 47 -14.17 -17.17 4.05
C LYS A 47 -13.41 -18.42 4.59
N PRO A 48 -12.30 -18.83 3.96
CA PRO A 48 -11.59 -20.04 4.36
C PRO A 48 -10.84 -19.87 5.68
N GLN A 49 -10.66 -20.98 6.40
CA GLN A 49 -9.70 -21.08 7.50
C GLN A 49 -8.33 -21.43 6.91
N LEU A 50 -7.30 -20.66 7.28
CA LEU A 50 -5.92 -20.97 6.92
C LEU A 50 -5.25 -21.66 8.11
N PRO A 51 -4.98 -22.97 8.05
CA PRO A 51 -4.26 -23.64 9.13
C PRO A 51 -2.82 -23.14 9.15
N LEU A 52 -2.35 -22.75 10.34
CA LEU A 52 -0.92 -22.53 10.56
C LEU A 52 -0.24 -23.90 10.55
N MET A 53 0.58 -24.14 9.54
CA MET A 53 1.55 -25.23 9.55
C MET A 53 2.69 -24.78 10.47
N ALA A 54 2.83 -25.39 11.64
CA ALA A 54 3.96 -25.18 12.53
C ALA A 54 5.13 -26.07 12.13
#